data_AF-A0A5K1CIM4-F1
#
_entry.id   AF-A0A5K1CIM4-F1
#
_cell.length_a   1.000
_cell.length_b   1.000
_cell.length_c   1.000
_cell.angle_alpha   90.00
_cell.angle_beta   90.00
_cell.angle_gamma   90.00
#
_symmetry.space_group_name_H-M   'P 1'
#
loop_
_entity.id
_entity.type
_entity.pdbx_description
1 polymer ?
#
loop_
_entity_poly.entity_id
_entity_poly.type
_entity_poly.pdbx_seq_one_letter_code
_entity_poly.pdbx_strand_id
1 'polypeptide(L)' 'IDHSIVESFGAGGKTCITARVYPKTAVGDDARLFVFNNGSSAVGITRLSAWTMLQPSVNG' A
#
# COMPACT_ATOMS: atom_id res chain seq x y z
N ILE A 1 0.81 -4.39 0.08
CA ILE A 1 2.24 -4.05 -0.13
C ILE A 1 3.00 -5.27 0.28
N ASP A 2 3.77 -5.84 -0.63
CA ASP A 2 4.63 -6.98 -0.36
C ASP A 2 6.06 -6.59 -0.76
N HIS A 3 6.83 -6.12 0.22
CA HIS A 3 8.22 -5.69 0.11
C HIS A 3 8.55 -4.81 -1.12
N SER A 4 8.75 -5.44 -2.28
CA SER A 4 9.09 -4.79 -3.56
C SER A 4 7.91 -4.57 -4.51
N ILE A 5 6.69 -5.00 -4.15
CA ILE A 5 5.49 -4.92 -5.00
C ILE A 5 4.37 -4.14 -4.28
N VAL A 6 3.72 -3.25 -5.03
CA VAL A 6 2.51 -2.55 -4.61
C VAL A 6 1.41 -2.77 -5.63
N GLU A 7 0.26 -3.26 -5.17
CA GLU A 7 -0.97 -3.39 -5.96
C GLU A 7 -2.03 -2.44 -5.42
N SER A 8 -2.58 -1.62 -6.30
CA SER A 8 -3.59 -0.61 -5.97
C SER A 8 -4.87 -0.89 -6.74
N PHE A 9 -6.00 -0.90 -6.02
CA PHE A 9 -7.33 -1.17 -6.57
C PHE A 9 -8.25 0.01 -6.30
N GLY A 10 -8.51 0.82 -7.33
CA GLY A 10 -9.38 1.99 -7.29
C GLY A 10 -10.84 1.63 -7.58
N ALA A 11 -11.78 2.32 -6.91
CA ALA A 11 -13.22 2.18 -7.12
C ALA A 11 -13.74 0.72 -7.11
N GLY A 12 -13.20 -0.10 -6.20
CA GLY A 12 -13.57 -1.52 -6.09
C GLY A 12 -12.98 -2.42 -7.18
N GLY A 13 -11.86 -2.03 -7.81
CA GLY A 13 -11.17 -2.84 -8.82
C GLY A 13 -11.49 -2.48 -10.27
N LYS A 14 -12.22 -1.38 -10.52
CA LYS A 14 -12.43 -0.85 -11.88
C LYS A 14 -11.13 -0.32 -12.50
N THR A 15 -10.17 0.03 -11.64
CA THR A 15 -8.83 0.47 -12.05
C THR A 15 -7.81 -0.23 -11.15
N CYS A 16 -6.87 -0.92 -11.79
CA CYS A 16 -5.82 -1.65 -11.11
C CYS A 16 -4.46 -1.12 -11.59
N ILE A 17 -3.55 -0.88 -10.64
CA ILE A 17 -2.17 -0.46 -10.93
C ILE A 17 -1.23 -1.33 -10.11
N THR A 18 -0.25 -1.95 -10.78
CA THR A 18 0.83 -2.71 -10.15
C THR A 18 2.15 -1.99 -10.36
N ALA A 19 2.93 -1.83 -9.29
CA ALA A 19 4.25 -1.20 -9.33
C ALA A 19 5.30 -2.08 -8.63
N ARG A 20 6.54 -2.03 -9.14
CA ARG A 20 7.72 -2.64 -8.52
C ARG A 20 8.69 -1.55 -8.07
N VAL A 21 9.19 -1.68 -6.84
CA VAL A 21 10.11 -0.72 -6.20
C VAL A 21 11.18 -1.47 -5.40
N TYR A 22 12.38 -0.89 -5.31
CA TYR A 22 13.52 -1.48 -4.59
C TYR A 22 14.15 -0.42 -3.66
N PRO A 23 13.52 -0.12 -2.52
CA PRO A 23 14.01 0.91 -1.60
C PRO A 23 15.27 0.45 -0.86
N LYS A 24 16.16 1.39 -0.53
CA LYS A 24 17.35 1.11 0.30
C LYS A 24 17.09 1.21 1.80
N THR A 25 16.13 2.05 2.21
CA THR A 25 15.90 2.40 3.62
C THR A 25 14.57 1.91 4.14
N ALA A 26 13.49 1.96 3.34
CA ALA A 26 12.17 1.48 3.74
C ALA A 26 12.04 -0.04 3.52
N VAL A 27 12.78 -0.84 4.30
CA VAL A 27 12.80 -2.30 4.23
C VAL A 27 12.38 -2.90 5.57
N GLY A 28 11.51 -3.91 5.55
CA GLY A 28 11.04 -4.58 6.77
C GLY A 28 10.43 -3.60 7.77
N ASP A 29 10.91 -3.62 9.01
CA ASP A 29 10.42 -2.80 10.11
C ASP A 29 10.72 -1.30 9.95
N ASP A 30 11.56 -0.89 9.00
CA ASP A 30 11.81 0.52 8.68
C ASP A 30 10.78 1.10 7.69
N ALA A 31 9.96 0.25 7.08
CA ALA A 31 8.87 0.70 6.23
C ALA A 31 7.79 1.44 7.03
N ARG A 32 7.17 2.44 6.41
CA ARG A 32 6.10 3.26 7.01
C ARG A 32 4.97 3.45 6.00
N LEU A 33 3.73 3.50 6.47
CA LEU A 33 2.54 3.77 5.68
C LEU A 33 1.96 5.14 6.06
N PHE A 34 1.68 5.97 5.05
CA PHE A 34 1.14 7.31 5.25
C PHE A 34 -0.13 7.50 4.41
N VAL A 35 -1.03 8.33 4.94
CA VAL A 35 -2.12 8.93 4.15
C VAL A 35 -1.85 10.43 4.09
N PHE A 36 -1.92 11.01 2.89
CA PHE A 36 -1.59 12.41 2.69
C PHE A 36 -2.58 13.08 1.73
N ASN A 37 -2.77 14.39 1.91
CA ASN A 37 -3.47 15.27 0.99
C ASN A 37 -2.58 16.50 0.75
N ASN A 38 -2.10 16.69 -0.47
CA ASN A 38 -1.30 17.85 -0.86
C ASN A 38 -2.08 18.86 -1.73
N GLY A 39 -3.41 18.80 -1.69
CA GLY A 39 -4.30 19.77 -2.35
C GLY A 39 -4.63 20.96 -1.43
N SER A 40 -5.17 22.03 -2.01
CA SER A 40 -5.57 23.25 -1.28
C SER A 40 -6.86 23.09 -0.48
N SER A 41 -7.67 22.08 -0.80
CA SER A 41 -8.96 21.81 -0.17
C SER A 41 -8.88 20.62 0.77
N ALA A 42 -9.61 20.69 1.88
CA ALA A 42 -9.72 19.58 2.82
C ALA A 42 -10.49 18.40 2.21
N VAL A 43 -10.08 17.18 2.57
CA VAL A 43 -10.73 15.94 2.18
C VAL A 43 -10.96 15.10 3.43
N GLY A 44 -12.18 14.57 3.59
CA GLY A 44 -12.53 13.67 4.68
C GLY A 44 -12.32 12.20 4.30
N ILE A 45 -11.73 11.41 5.20
CA ILE A 45 -11.62 9.96 5.06
C ILE A 45 -12.78 9.33 5.84
N THR A 46 -13.72 8.71 5.14
CA THR A 46 -14.88 8.06 5.77
C THR A 46 -14.53 6.71 6.41
N ARG A 47 -13.59 5.97 5.84
CA ARG A 47 -13.05 4.73 6.40
C ARG A 47 -11.65 4.45 5.89
N LEU A 48 -10.76 4.03 6.79
CA LEU A 48 -9.45 3.49 6.48
C LEU A 48 -9.25 2.21 7.30
N SER A 49 -8.72 1.17 6.66
CA SER A 49 -8.38 -0.08 7.34
C SER A 49 -7.05 -0.57 6.81
N ALA A 50 -6.16 -0.95 7.72
CA ALA A 50 -4.84 -1.47 7.41
C ALA A 50 -4.63 -2.75 8.23
N TRP A 51 -4.10 -3.78 7.58
CA TRP A 51 -3.86 -5.08 8.18
C TRP A 51 -2.42 -5.51 7.93
N THR A 52 -1.76 -6.04 8.96
CA THR A 52 -0.49 -6.73 8.82
C THR A 52 -0.74 -8.09 8.16
N MET A 53 -0.06 -8.34 7.04
CA MET A 53 -0.16 -9.62 6.32
C MET A 53 0.92 -10.57 6.83
N LEU A 54 0.50 -11.75 7.27
CA LEU A 54 1.42 -12.83 7.63
C LEU A 54 1.97 -13.49 6.35
N GLN A 55 3.17 -14.07 6.44
CA GLN A 55 3.76 -14.81 5.33
C GLN A 55 2.90 -16.05 5.01
N PRO A 56 2.46 -16.22 3.75
CA PRO A 56 1.72 -17.41 3.35
C PRO A 56 2.66 -18.61 3.16
N SER A 57 2.15 -19.82 3.41
CA SER A 57 2.79 -21.04 2.91
C SER A 57 2.50 -21.16 1.42
N VAL A 58 3.55 -21.22 0.60
CA VAL A 58 3.43 -21.41 -0.84
C VAL A 58 3.91 -22.82 -1.15
N ASN A 59 3.03 -23.66 -1.69
CA ASN A 59 3.42 -24.98 -2.16
C ASN A 59 4.18 -24.82 -3.48
N GLY A 60 5.41 -25.34 -3.51
CA GLY A 60 6.22 -25.48 -4.72
C GLY A 60 6.06 -26.85 -5.33
#